data_AF-A0A1S6H424-F1
#
_entry.id   AF-A0A1S6H424-F1
#
_cell.length_a   1.000
_cell.length_b   1.000
_cell.length_c   1.000
_cell.angle_alpha   90.00
_cell.angle_beta   90.00
_cell.angle_gamma   90.00
#
_symmetry.space_group_name_H-M   'P 1'
#
loop_
_entity.id
_entity.type
_entity.pdbx_description
1 polymer ?
#
loop_
_entity_poly.entity_id
_entity_poly.type
_entity_poly.pdbx_seq_one_letter_code
_entity_poly.pdbx_strand_id
1 'polypeptide(L)'
;MKVTTTTPKKPNSALRKIARVRLTNRMEVTAYIPGIGHNLQEHSIVMIRGGRVKDLPGVRYHIVRGHLDTSGTANRRQGRSKYGTKKSGATTAAAAAVSG
;
A
#
# COMPACT_ATOMS: atom_id res chain seq x y z
N MET A 1 -11.68 -7.60 -2.14
CA MET A 1 -10.23 -7.60 -1.85
C MET A 1 -10.04 -8.01 -0.41
N LYS A 2 -9.09 -8.90 -0.10
CA LYS A 2 -8.83 -9.36 1.27
C LYS A 2 -7.40 -9.01 1.66
N VAL A 3 -7.22 -8.38 2.82
CA VAL A 3 -5.89 -8.05 3.36
C VAL A 3 -5.50 -9.11 4.39
N THR A 4 -4.30 -9.66 4.24
CA THR A 4 -3.75 -10.67 5.17
C THR A 4 -2.26 -10.41 5.40
N THR A 5 -1.71 -11.07 6.42
CA THR A 5 -0.28 -11.09 6.69
C THR A 5 0.31 -12.45 6.35
N THR A 6 1.49 -12.48 5.74
CA THR A 6 2.18 -13.72 5.38
C THR A 6 3.62 -13.68 5.83
N THR A 7 4.13 -14.84 6.24
CA THR A 7 5.53 -15.02 6.63
C THR A 7 6.41 -15.21 5.38
N PRO A 8 7.61 -14.60 5.38
CA PRO A 8 8.58 -14.75 4.28
C PRO A 8 9.22 -16.14 4.25
N LYS A 9 9.89 -16.45 3.14
CA LYS A 9 10.76 -17.62 3.03
C LYS A 9 11.97 -17.46 3.97
N LYS A 10 12.38 -18.56 4.65
CA LYS A 10 13.68 -18.67 5.34
C LYS A 10 14.79 -18.22 4.38
N PRO A 11 15.78 -17.39 4.78
CA PRO A 11 16.27 -17.07 6.13
C PRO A 11 15.59 -15.89 6.84
N ASN A 12 14.72 -15.15 6.14
CA ASN A 12 14.16 -13.91 6.67
C ASN A 12 12.98 -14.21 7.61
N SER A 13 12.77 -13.35 8.61
CA SER A 13 11.60 -13.37 9.49
C SER A 13 10.99 -11.97 9.55
N ALA A 14 9.67 -11.87 9.33
CA ALA A 14 8.88 -10.65 9.43
C ALA A 14 7.40 -10.98 9.16
N LEU A 15 6.50 -10.08 9.54
CA LEU A 15 5.13 -10.09 9.02
C LEU A 15 5.04 -9.17 7.81
N ARG A 16 4.76 -9.75 6.64
CA ARG A 16 4.57 -8.98 5.41
C ARG A 16 3.09 -8.81 5.15
N LYS A 17 2.65 -7.56 4.98
CA LYS A 17 1.25 -7.22 4.67
C LYS A 17 1.00 -7.41 3.18
N ILE A 18 0.03 -8.26 2.85
CA ILE A 18 -0.35 -8.58 1.47
C ILE A 18 -1.85 -8.36 1.27
N ALA A 19 -2.25 -8.18 0.02
CA ALA A 19 -3.63 -8.05 -0.40
C ALA A 19 -3.92 -9.01 -1.56
N ARG A 20 -5.02 -9.75 -1.45
CA ARG A 20 -5.65 -10.44 -2.57
C ARG A 20 -6.54 -9.44 -3.29
N VAL A 21 -6.15 -9.10 -4.52
CA VAL A 21 -6.84 -8.12 -5.35
C VAL A 21 -7.38 -8.80 -6.59
N ARG A 22 -8.65 -8.51 -6.91
CA ARG A 22 -9.25 -8.89 -8.18
C ARG A 22 -9.05 -7.74 -9.15
N LEU A 23 -8.36 -8.01 -10.24
CA LEU A 23 -8.13 -7.07 -11.32
C LEU A 23 -9.39 -6.86 -12.15
N THR A 24 -9.42 -5.79 -12.93
CA THR A 24 -10.50 -5.48 -13.87
C THR A 24 -10.68 -6.55 -14.94
N ASN A 25 -9.59 -7.25 -15.32
CA ASN A 25 -9.62 -8.42 -16.20
C ASN A 25 -10.06 -9.72 -15.50
N ARG A 26 -10.72 -9.61 -14.34
CA ARG A 26 -11.24 -10.70 -13.49
C ARG A 26 -10.21 -11.64 -12.88
N MET A 27 -8.91 -11.47 -13.16
CA MET A 27 -7.85 -12.27 -12.55
C MET A 27 -7.62 -11.89 -11.10
N GLU A 28 -7.35 -12.87 -10.25
CA GLU A 28 -6.97 -12.63 -8.87
C GLU A 28 -5.46 -12.69 -8.68
N VAL A 29 -4.90 -11.62 -8.13
CA VAL A 29 -3.46 -11.51 -7.88
C VAL A 29 -3.20 -11.19 -6.41
N THR A 30 -2.03 -11.61 -5.94
CA THR A 30 -1.53 -11.23 -4.61
C THR A 30 -0.54 -10.08 -4.78
N ALA A 31 -0.84 -8.95 -4.14
CA ALA A 31 -0.01 -7.76 -4.17
C ALA A 31 0.52 -7.42 -2.77
N TYR A 32 1.76 -6.94 -2.72
CA TYR A 32 2.38 -6.46 -1.48
C TYR A 32 1.95 -5.03 -1.16
N ILE A 33 1.69 -4.76 0.12
CA ILE A 33 1.39 -3.42 0.61
C ILE A 33 2.71 -2.80 1.13
N PRO A 34 3.30 -1.83 0.41
CA PRO A 34 4.56 -1.23 0.84
C PRO A 34 4.34 -0.18 1.94
N GLY A 35 5.32 -0.07 2.84
CA GLY A 35 5.38 0.96 3.88
C GLY A 35 4.81 0.49 5.21
N ILE A 36 4.64 1.46 6.12
CA ILE A 36 4.12 1.23 7.48
C ILE A 36 2.65 1.66 7.50
N GLY A 37 1.77 0.76 7.92
CA GLY A 37 0.33 1.00 7.97
C GLY A 37 -0.38 1.04 6.61
N HIS A 38 -1.68 0.81 6.62
CA HIS A 38 -2.60 0.99 5.48
C HIS A 38 -4.01 1.24 6.03
N ASN A 39 -4.88 1.90 5.27
CA ASN A 39 -6.31 2.01 5.62
C ASN A 39 -7.20 1.07 4.78
N LEU A 40 -6.59 0.16 4.02
CA LEU A 40 -7.29 -0.71 3.07
C LEU A 40 -8.27 -1.64 3.79
N GLN A 41 -9.49 -1.68 3.27
CA GLN A 41 -10.59 -2.50 3.76
C GLN A 41 -11.07 -3.45 2.66
N GLU A 42 -12.07 -4.24 2.98
CA GLU A 42 -12.81 -4.99 1.96
C GLU A 42 -13.44 -3.99 0.97
N HIS A 43 -13.47 -4.36 -0.31
CA HIS A 43 -13.96 -3.53 -1.43
C HIS A 43 -13.15 -2.27 -1.81
N SER A 44 -12.06 -1.92 -1.12
CA SER A 44 -11.21 -0.81 -1.55
C SER A 44 -10.64 -1.01 -2.96
N ILE A 45 -10.64 0.05 -3.76
CA ILE A 45 -10.10 0.08 -5.12
C ILE A 45 -8.64 0.54 -5.05
N VAL A 46 -7.74 -0.27 -5.63
CA VAL A 46 -6.30 -0.04 -5.56
C VAL A 46 -5.65 -0.08 -6.94
N MET A 47 -4.60 0.72 -7.10
CA MET A 47 -3.74 0.66 -8.27
C MET A 47 -2.55 -0.28 -7.97
N ILE A 48 -2.25 -1.17 -8.92
CA ILE A 48 -1.17 -2.15 -8.79
C ILE A 48 -0.07 -1.83 -9.80
N ARG A 49 1.19 -1.99 -9.39
CA ARG A 49 2.36 -2.00 -10.27
C ARG A 49 3.09 -3.33 -10.25
N GLY A 50 3.81 -3.62 -11.32
CA GLY A 50 4.74 -4.74 -11.37
C GLY A 50 5.87 -4.59 -10.36
N GLY A 51 6.28 -5.69 -9.74
CA GLY A 51 7.44 -5.75 -8.87
C GLY A 51 7.41 -6.97 -7.98
N ARG A 52 8.45 -7.81 -8.04
CA ARG A 52 8.56 -9.00 -7.22
C ARG A 52 9.09 -8.68 -5.83
N VAL A 53 8.42 -9.19 -4.79
CA VAL A 53 9.00 -9.24 -3.44
C VAL A 53 9.87 -10.49 -3.36
N LYS A 54 11.19 -10.31 -3.21
CA LYS A 54 12.15 -11.42 -3.21
C LYS A 54 11.86 -12.45 -2.11
N ASP A 55 11.40 -11.95 -0.96
CA ASP A 55 11.16 -12.76 0.25
C ASP A 55 9.89 -13.61 0.20
N LEU A 56 8.90 -13.23 -0.64
CA LEU A 56 7.59 -13.86 -0.66
C LEU A 56 7.38 -14.62 -1.97
N PRO A 57 7.18 -15.95 -1.94
CA PRO A 57 6.83 -16.70 -3.13
C PRO A 57 5.44 -16.26 -3.64
N GLY A 58 5.30 -16.11 -4.96
CA GLY A 58 4.03 -15.76 -5.60
C GLY A 58 3.62 -14.29 -5.55
N VAL A 59 4.29 -13.44 -4.77
CA VAL A 59 3.97 -12.00 -4.69
C VAL A 59 4.80 -11.20 -5.71
N ARG A 60 4.21 -11.01 -6.90
CA ARG A 60 4.86 -10.38 -8.07
C ARG A 60 4.41 -8.93 -8.32
N TYR A 61 3.56 -8.42 -7.45
CA TYR A 61 2.92 -7.12 -7.61
C TYR A 61 3.03 -6.30 -6.33
N HIS A 62 3.03 -4.97 -6.48
CA HIS A 62 2.99 -4.01 -5.39
C HIS A 62 1.81 -3.08 -5.55
N ILE A 63 1.16 -2.73 -4.44
CA ILE A 63 0.17 -1.66 -4.41
C ILE A 63 0.89 -0.31 -4.47
N VAL A 64 0.44 0.57 -5.36
CA VAL A 64 0.86 1.97 -5.41
C VAL A 64 0.19 2.71 -4.26
N ARG A 65 0.93 3.58 -3.55
CA ARG A 65 0.41 4.35 -2.41
C ARG A 65 0.11 5.78 -2.83
N GLY A 66 -0.91 6.38 -2.22
CA GLY A 66 -1.32 7.76 -2.49
C GLY A 66 -2.16 7.92 -3.76
N HIS A 67 -2.83 6.85 -4.19
CA HIS A 67 -3.67 6.82 -5.39
C HIS A 67 -4.91 5.96 -5.15
N LEU A 68 -6.07 6.38 -5.66
CA LEU A 68 -7.39 5.79 -5.33
C LEU A 68 -7.57 5.73 -3.80
N ASP A 69 -8.08 4.61 -3.26
CA ASP A 69 -8.38 4.47 -1.83
C ASP A 69 -7.13 4.22 -0.97
N THR A 70 -5.93 4.15 -1.59
CA THR A 70 -4.69 3.90 -0.84
C THR A 70 -4.12 5.20 -0.26
N SER A 71 -4.18 5.32 1.07
CA SER A 71 -3.54 6.46 1.75
C SER A 71 -2.00 6.40 1.67
N GLY A 72 -1.33 7.55 1.66
CA GLY A 72 0.13 7.62 1.79
C GLY A 72 0.62 7.14 3.16
N THR A 73 1.91 6.85 3.31
CA THR A 73 2.47 6.56 4.64
C THR A 73 2.61 7.85 5.45
N ALA A 74 2.01 7.88 6.65
CA ALA A 74 2.10 9.04 7.55
C ALA A 74 3.54 9.32 7.97
N ASN A 75 3.87 10.60 8.18
CA ASN A 75 5.15 11.07 8.72
C ASN A 75 6.42 10.61 7.97
N ARG A 76 6.29 10.11 6.74
CA ARG A 76 7.44 9.69 5.94
C ARG A 76 8.14 10.93 5.36
N ARG A 77 9.34 11.24 5.84
CA ARG A 77 10.13 12.40 5.37
C ARG A 77 11.06 12.09 4.18
N GLN A 78 11.53 10.84 4.06
CA GLN A 78 12.43 10.38 3.00
C GLN A 78 11.77 9.36 2.06
N GLY A 79 12.10 9.38 0.76
CA GLY A 79 11.53 8.46 -0.24
C GLY A 79 10.02 8.65 -0.45
N ARG A 80 9.54 9.87 -0.22
CA ARG A 80 8.12 10.29 -0.19
C ARG A 80 7.32 9.91 -1.43
N SER A 81 7.92 10.07 -2.61
CA SER A 81 7.30 9.75 -3.90
C SER A 81 6.89 8.27 -4.02
N LYS A 82 7.65 7.35 -3.42
CA LYS A 82 7.34 5.91 -3.48
C LYS A 82 6.18 5.51 -2.57
N TYR A 83 5.94 6.27 -1.50
CA TYR A 83 4.95 5.95 -0.46
C TYR A 83 3.76 6.92 -0.46
N GLY A 84 3.61 7.76 -1.49
CA GLY A 84 2.47 8.64 -1.67
C GLY A 84 2.36 9.75 -0.62
N THR A 85 3.48 10.15 0.00
CA THR A 85 3.48 11.17 1.07
C THR A 85 3.85 12.54 0.48
N LYS A 86 2.99 13.55 0.67
CA LYS A 86 3.28 14.92 0.21
C LYS A 86 4.43 15.57 1.01
N LYS A 87 5.05 16.62 0.47
CA LYS A 87 6.05 17.42 1.22
C LYS A 87 5.30 18.15 2.33
N SER A 88 5.72 17.98 3.58
CA SER A 88 5.35 18.88 4.68
C SER A 88 5.82 20.29 4.27
N GLY A 89 4.88 21.12 3.86
CA GLY A 89 5.12 22.42 3.20
C GLY A 89 4.26 22.68 1.96
N ALA A 90 3.57 21.68 1.41
CA ALA A 90 2.69 21.87 0.24
C ALA A 90 1.20 21.59 0.49
N THR A 91 0.81 20.99 1.62
CA THR A 91 -0.62 20.76 1.94
C THR A 91 -0.84 20.61 3.45
N THR A 92 -0.70 21.72 4.19
CA THR A 92 -1.43 21.94 5.45
C THR A 92 -1.89 23.40 5.46
N ALA A 93 -2.85 23.70 4.57
CA ALA A 93 -3.70 24.88 4.66
C ALA A 93 -5.18 24.55 4.37
N ALA A 94 -5.54 23.28 4.13
CA ALA A 94 -6.86 22.91 3.60
C ALA A 94 -7.70 21.97 4.49
N ALA A 95 -7.31 21.71 5.74
CA ALA A 95 -8.05 20.79 6.62
C ALA A 95 -8.21 21.28 8.07
N ALA A 96 -8.28 22.61 8.27
CA ALA A 96 -8.53 23.23 9.58
C ALA A 96 -9.82 24.08 9.60
N ALA A 97 -10.77 23.84 8.71
CA ALA A 97 -11.97 24.66 8.56
C ALA A 97 -13.25 23.81 8.41
N VAL A 98 -13.52 22.87 9.33
CA VAL A 98 -14.88 22.38 9.61
C VAL A 98 -14.95 21.94 11.08
N SER A 99 -15.13 22.90 11.98
CA SER A 99 -15.81 22.75 13.28
C SER A 99 -15.87 24.14 13.92
N GLY A 100 -16.73 24.98 13.34
CA GLY A 100 -17.42 26.03 14.08
C GLY A 100 -18.73 25.46 14.58
#